data_AF-A0A485M4V0-F1
#
_entry.id   AF-A0A485M4V0-F1
#
_cell.length_a   1.000
_cell.length_b   1.000
_cell.length_c   1.000
_cell.angle_alpha   90.00
_cell.angle_beta   90.00
_cell.angle_gamma   90.00
#
_symmetry.space_group_name_H-M   'P 1'
#
loop_
_entity.id
_entity.type
_entity.pdbx_description
1 polymer ?
#
loop_
_entity_poly.entity_id
_entity_poly.type
_entity_poly.pdbx_seq_one_letter_code
_entity_poly.pdbx_strand_id
1 'polypeptide(L)'
;MKNFREKLYTRQGSRFVPVHECRYSDVLTEGAWLVIVGTGNTAIRRVLNPAYAELEAAMRTAEDAMCTAMLEASKLRPREHEMSKKEQRAWAAYKEIMGDDVPRYLGEYASVQEIVQAGLDAIWVKIRSKNDRNVGREQGCKARRRADK
;
A
#
# COMPACT_ATOMS: atom_id res chain seq x y z
N MET A 1 16.10 3.50 -21.62
CA MET A 1 14.91 2.70 -21.21
C MET A 1 13.98 2.67 -22.42
N LYS A 2 13.65 1.48 -22.95
CA LYS A 2 12.76 1.36 -24.12
C LYS A 2 11.31 1.60 -23.66
N ASN A 3 10.63 2.56 -24.28
CA ASN A 3 9.21 2.84 -24.05
C ASN A 3 8.37 1.75 -24.73
N PHE A 4 7.89 0.76 -23.99
CA PHE A 4 6.97 -0.26 -24.49
C PHE A 4 5.53 0.30 -24.50
N ARG A 5 5.19 1.10 -25.51
CA ARG A 5 3.79 1.43 -25.87
C ARG A 5 3.33 0.60 -27.07
N GLU A 6 3.70 -0.67 -27.12
CA GLU A 6 3.27 -1.59 -28.18
C GLU A 6 1.96 -2.28 -27.73
N LYS A 7 0.89 -2.14 -28.52
CA LYS A 7 -0.38 -2.85 -28.28
C LYS A 7 -0.24 -4.30 -28.73
N LEU A 8 -0.51 -5.25 -27.83
CA LEU A 8 -0.50 -6.66 -28.15
C LEU A 8 -1.80 -7.07 -28.88
N TYR A 9 -1.67 -7.87 -29.93
CA TYR A 9 -2.80 -8.41 -30.69
C TYR A 9 -2.78 -9.94 -30.60
N THR A 10 -3.96 -10.55 -30.47
CA THR A 10 -4.11 -12.00 -30.56
C THR A 10 -4.89 -12.36 -31.81
N ARG A 11 -4.48 -13.43 -32.49
CA ARG A 11 -5.14 -13.91 -33.70
C ARG A 11 -6.34 -14.78 -33.31
N GLN A 12 -7.55 -14.29 -33.59
CA GLN A 12 -8.77 -15.07 -33.46
C GLN A 12 -9.29 -15.39 -34.87
N GLY A 13 -8.99 -16.61 -35.35
CA GLY A 13 -9.30 -17.04 -36.71
C GLY A 13 -8.52 -16.25 -37.78
N SER A 14 -9.24 -15.45 -38.58
CA SER A 14 -8.68 -14.63 -39.66
C SER A 14 -8.44 -13.16 -39.27
N ARG A 15 -8.86 -12.72 -38.07
CA ARG A 15 -8.72 -11.34 -37.61
C ARG A 15 -7.76 -11.23 -36.43
N PHE A 16 -7.07 -10.10 -36.36
CA PHE A 16 -6.25 -9.71 -35.20
C PHE A 16 -7.08 -8.78 -34.31
N VAL A 17 -7.34 -9.21 -33.08
CA VAL A 17 -8.12 -8.46 -32.10
C VAL A 17 -7.14 -7.86 -31.09
N PRO A 18 -7.23 -6.54 -30.79
CA PRO A 18 -6.41 -5.95 -29.74
C PRO A 18 -6.70 -6.66 -28.43
N VAL A 19 -5.66 -7.17 -27.78
CA VAL A 19 -5.81 -7.82 -26.48
C VAL A 19 -6.09 -6.70 -25.48
N HIS A 20 -7.34 -6.59 -25.04
CA HIS A 20 -7.76 -5.58 -24.05
C HIS A 20 -7.03 -5.73 -22.71
N GLU A 21 -6.55 -6.94 -22.44
CA GLU A 21 -5.76 -7.28 -21.26
C GLU A 21 -4.36 -7.68 -21.73
N CYS A 22 -3.41 -6.74 -21.76
CA CYS A 22 -2.06 -7.17 -21.46
C CYS A 22 -2.16 -7.93 -20.13
N ARG A 23 -1.88 -9.23 -20.12
CA ARG A 23 -1.67 -9.91 -18.84
C ARG A 23 -0.49 -9.17 -18.24
N TYR A 24 -0.75 -8.33 -17.25
CA TYR A 24 0.27 -7.44 -16.67
C TYR A 24 1.50 -8.24 -16.22
N SER A 25 1.35 -9.56 -16.00
CA SER A 25 2.42 -10.54 -15.79
C SER A 25 3.52 -10.52 -16.85
N ASP A 26 3.19 -10.31 -18.12
CA ASP A 26 4.15 -10.48 -19.22
C ASP A 26 5.09 -9.26 -19.34
N VAL A 27 4.73 -8.16 -18.68
CA VAL A 27 5.54 -6.93 -18.58
C VAL A 27 6.41 -6.92 -17.32
N LEU A 28 6.22 -7.89 -16.42
CA LEU A 28 6.97 -7.94 -15.16
C LEU A 28 8.44 -8.26 -15.44
N THR A 29 9.34 -7.46 -14.88
CA THR A 29 10.78 -7.71 -14.93
C THR A 29 11.14 -8.95 -14.10
N GLU A 30 12.31 -9.54 -14.37
CA GLU A 30 12.81 -10.70 -13.64
C GLU A 30 12.72 -10.54 -12.10
N GLY A 31 12.14 -11.56 -11.45
CA GLY A 31 11.99 -11.62 -9.99
C GLY A 31 10.69 -12.28 -9.55
N ALA A 32 10.48 -12.33 -8.24
CA ALA A 32 9.22 -12.78 -7.64
C ALA A 32 8.24 -11.60 -7.53
N TRP A 33 6.99 -11.83 -7.91
CA TRP A 33 5.93 -10.83 -7.86
C TRP A 33 4.72 -11.37 -7.11
N LEU A 34 4.09 -10.50 -6.32
CA LEU A 34 2.85 -10.76 -5.61
C LEU A 34 1.75 -9.98 -6.32
N VAL A 35 0.75 -10.71 -6.78
CA VAL A 35 -0.44 -10.17 -7.42
C VAL A 35 -1.62 -10.45 -6.52
N ILE A 36 -2.24 -9.38 -6.00
CA ILE A 36 -3.43 -9.45 -5.15
C ILE A 36 -4.58 -8.85 -5.96
N VAL A 37 -5.59 -9.66 -6.24
CA VAL A 37 -6.78 -9.26 -6.97
C VAL A 37 -7.92 -9.03 -5.98
N GLY A 38 -8.40 -7.80 -5.89
CA GLY A 38 -9.57 -7.42 -5.11
C GLY A 38 -10.74 -7.00 -6.01
N THR A 39 -11.91 -6.74 -5.42
CA THR A 39 -13.07 -6.26 -6.17
C THR A 39 -12.81 -4.85 -6.71
N GLY A 40 -12.57 -4.73 -8.02
CA GLY A 40 -12.31 -3.45 -8.69
C GLY A 40 -10.90 -2.90 -8.53
N ASN A 41 -9.97 -3.65 -7.90
CA ASN A 41 -8.57 -3.26 -7.82
C ASN A 41 -7.63 -4.46 -8.02
N THR A 42 -6.41 -4.19 -8.47
CA THR A 42 -5.36 -5.20 -8.60
C THR A 42 -4.06 -4.57 -8.18
N ALA A 43 -3.46 -5.11 -7.11
CA ALA A 43 -2.17 -4.67 -6.62
C ALA A 43 -1.08 -5.63 -7.11
N ILE A 44 -0.07 -5.08 -7.78
CA ILE A 44 1.08 -5.85 -8.28
C ILE A 44 2.33 -5.27 -7.61
N ARG A 45 3.03 -6.07 -6.81
CA ARG A 45 4.25 -5.67 -6.10
C ARG A 45 5.36 -6.68 -6.31
N ARG A 46 6.60 -6.20 -6.36
CA ARG A 46 7.77 -7.08 -6.41
C ARG A 46 8.07 -7.57 -5.00
N VAL A 47 8.04 -8.89 -4.81
CA VAL A 47 8.30 -9.51 -3.51
C VAL A 47 9.81 -9.52 -3.28
N LEU A 48 10.25 -8.85 -2.21
CA LEU A 48 11.67 -8.83 -1.86
C LEU A 48 12.12 -10.19 -1.28
N ASN A 49 11.26 -10.88 -0.54
CA ASN A 49 11.54 -12.21 0.00
C ASN A 49 10.27 -13.09 0.00
N PRO A 50 10.23 -14.19 -0.78
CA PRO A 50 9.05 -15.04 -0.92
C PRO A 50 8.61 -15.72 0.38
N ALA A 51 9.50 -15.87 1.36
CA ALA A 51 9.14 -16.43 2.68
C ALA A 51 8.13 -15.57 3.45
N TYR A 52 7.97 -14.29 3.07
CA TYR A 52 7.01 -13.37 3.67
C TYR A 52 5.82 -13.05 2.75
N ALA A 53 5.64 -13.76 1.64
CA ALA A 53 4.59 -13.46 0.67
C ALA A 53 3.18 -13.53 1.29
N GLU A 54 2.91 -14.55 2.10
CA GLU A 54 1.62 -14.70 2.79
C GLU A 54 1.35 -13.55 3.77
N LEU A 55 2.39 -13.17 4.51
CA LEU A 55 2.31 -12.06 5.46
C LEU A 55 2.08 -10.73 4.73
N GLU A 56 2.78 -10.49 3.62
CA GLU A 56 2.62 -9.28 2.81
C GLU A 56 1.21 -9.16 2.22
N ALA A 57 0.65 -10.28 1.76
CA ALA A 57 -0.75 -10.35 1.32
C ALA A 57 -1.72 -10.02 2.47
N ALA A 58 -1.53 -10.64 3.65
CA ALA A 58 -2.37 -10.40 4.82
C ALA A 58 -2.30 -8.94 5.30
N MET A 59 -1.10 -8.34 5.31
CA MET A 59 -0.93 -6.94 5.70
C MET A 59 -1.61 -5.98 4.73
N ARG A 60 -1.65 -6.30 3.43
CA ARG A 60 -2.39 -5.47 2.46
C ARG A 60 -3.89 -5.46 2.75
N THR A 61 -4.47 -6.63 3.02
CA THR A 61 -5.88 -6.72 3.43
C THR A 61 -6.12 -5.98 4.75
N ALA A 62 -5.18 -6.07 5.69
CA ALA A 62 -5.25 -5.33 6.95
C ALA A 62 -5.14 -3.81 6.76
N GLU A 63 -4.31 -3.32 5.84
CA GLU A 63 -4.17 -1.90 5.50
C GLU A 63 -5.52 -1.30 5.11
N ASP A 64 -6.20 -1.93 4.15
CA ASP A 64 -7.48 -1.44 3.63
C ASP A 64 -8.58 -1.48 4.71
N ALA A 65 -8.58 -2.53 5.56
CA ALA A 65 -9.49 -2.64 6.70
C ALA A 65 -9.22 -1.58 7.78
N MET A 66 -7.95 -1.33 8.11
CA MET A 66 -7.54 -0.30 9.08
C MET A 66 -7.87 1.10 8.59
N CYS A 67 -7.59 1.42 7.33
CA CYS A 67 -7.97 2.69 6.72
C CYS A 67 -9.49 2.91 6.80
N THR A 68 -10.27 1.89 6.44
CA THR A 68 -11.74 1.96 6.54
C THR A 68 -12.18 2.19 7.99
N ALA A 69 -11.66 1.41 8.94
CA ALA A 69 -12.00 1.54 10.35
C ALA A 69 -11.62 2.91 10.94
N MET A 70 -10.45 3.44 10.57
CA MET A 70 -10.01 4.77 11.01
C MET A 70 -10.84 5.88 10.39
N LEU A 71 -11.22 5.76 9.12
CA LEU A 71 -12.15 6.69 8.47
C LEU A 71 -13.50 6.66 9.18
N GLU A 72 -14.09 5.47 9.42
CA GLU A 72 -15.34 5.32 10.18
C GLU A 72 -15.25 5.90 11.59
N ALA A 73 -14.16 5.64 12.32
CA ALA A 73 -13.94 6.19 13.65
C ALA A 73 -13.76 7.72 13.64
N SER A 74 -13.17 8.25 12.56
CA SER A 74 -12.97 9.69 12.36
C SER A 74 -14.24 10.41 11.92
N LYS A 75 -15.35 9.70 11.66
CA LYS A 75 -16.68 10.29 11.35
C LYS A 75 -17.35 10.95 12.57
N LEU A 76 -16.62 11.75 13.33
CA LEU A 76 -17.17 12.72 14.29
C LEU A 76 -17.97 13.80 13.52
N ARG A 77 -19.27 13.55 13.28
CA ARG A 77 -20.42 14.45 12.99
C ARG A 77 -20.18 15.82 12.28
N PRO A 78 -21.01 16.24 11.29
CA PRO A 78 -22.45 15.95 11.15
C PRO A 78 -22.81 15.15 9.91
N ARG A 79 -23.97 14.50 9.97
CA ARG A 79 -24.39 13.40 9.08
C ARG A 79 -24.98 13.86 7.75
N GLU A 80 -25.49 15.08 7.65
CA GLU A 80 -26.17 15.63 6.48
C GLU A 80 -26.57 17.07 6.83
N HIS A 81 -25.70 18.03 6.57
CA HIS A 81 -26.18 19.38 6.36
C HIS A 81 -25.32 20.01 5.28
N GLU A 82 -25.96 20.52 4.23
CA GLU A 82 -25.32 21.50 3.37
C GLU A 82 -24.77 22.59 4.30
N MET A 83 -23.46 22.87 4.19
CA MET A 83 -22.79 23.86 5.03
C MET A 83 -23.64 25.13 5.03
N SER A 84 -24.11 25.53 6.21
CA SER A 84 -24.96 26.71 6.35
C SER A 84 -24.26 27.92 5.74
N LYS A 85 -25.02 28.88 5.18
CA LYS A 85 -24.43 30.12 4.64
C LYS A 85 -23.53 30.83 5.66
N LYS A 86 -23.80 30.67 6.95
CA LYS A 86 -22.95 31.21 8.03
C LYS A 86 -21.61 30.47 8.13
N GLU A 87 -21.63 29.15 8.01
CA GLU A 87 -20.43 28.31 8.02
C GLU A 87 -19.58 28.54 6.78
N GLN A 88 -20.20 28.72 5.60
CA GLN A 88 -19.50 29.07 4.37
C GLN A 88 -18.79 30.42 4.47
N ARG A 89 -19.46 31.43 5.07
CA ARG A 89 -18.86 32.74 5.32
C ARG A 89 -17.72 32.65 6.35
N ALA A 90 -17.90 31.88 7.42
CA ALA A 90 -16.84 31.66 8.41
C ALA A 90 -15.62 30.96 7.79
N TRP A 91 -15.85 29.97 6.92
CA TRP A 91 -14.79 29.27 6.20
C TRP A 91 -14.09 30.17 5.17
N ALA A 92 -14.82 31.02 4.46
CA ALA A 92 -14.25 32.02 3.56
C ALA A 92 -13.39 33.04 4.32
N ALA A 93 -13.90 33.58 5.44
CA ALA A 93 -13.15 34.51 6.29
C ALA A 93 -11.91 33.85 6.90
N TYR A 94 -12.02 32.59 7.34
CA TYR A 94 -10.87 31.82 7.83
C TYR A 94 -9.79 31.67 6.75
N LYS A 95 -10.19 31.36 5.51
CA LYS A 95 -9.26 31.28 4.37
C LYS A 95 -8.61 32.61 4.02
N GLU A 96 -9.34 33.71 4.14
CA GLU A 96 -8.81 35.06 3.90
C GLU A 96 -7.80 35.48 4.97
N ILE A 97 -8.05 35.14 6.25
CA ILE A 97 -7.15 35.45 7.38
C ILE A 97 -5.87 34.62 7.31
N MET A 98 -6.00 33.32 7.04
CA MET A 98 -4.88 32.38 7.02
C MET A 98 -4.10 32.41 5.69
N GLY A 99 -4.66 32.94 4.62
CA GLY A 99 -3.99 33.10 3.32
C GLY A 99 -3.40 31.79 2.78
N ASP A 100 -2.13 31.84 2.37
CA ASP A 100 -1.37 30.70 1.82
C ASP A 100 -0.97 29.65 2.87
N ASP A 101 -1.22 29.88 4.17
CA ASP A 101 -0.91 28.91 5.21
C ASP A 101 -2.04 27.90 5.45
N VAL A 102 -3.23 28.08 4.87
CA VAL A 102 -4.34 27.10 4.99
C VAL A 102 -3.94 25.71 4.45
N PRO A 103 -3.35 25.58 3.24
CA PRO A 103 -2.84 24.31 2.75
C PRO A 103 -1.70 23.76 3.62
N ARG A 104 -0.94 24.63 4.28
CA ARG A 104 0.16 24.25 5.15
C ARG A 104 -0.34 23.57 6.42
N TYR A 105 -1.27 24.21 7.12
CA TYR A 105 -1.88 23.63 8.33
C TYR A 105 -2.73 22.40 8.03
N LEU A 106 -3.38 22.30 6.87
CA LEU A 106 -4.15 21.11 6.49
C LEU A 106 -3.26 19.99 5.92
N GLY A 107 -2.15 20.34 5.27
CA GLY A 107 -1.19 19.39 4.68
C GLY A 107 -0.12 18.89 5.64
N GLU A 108 0.07 19.54 6.79
CA GLU A 108 0.97 19.07 7.87
C GLU A 108 0.43 17.82 8.58
N TYR A 109 -0.89 17.60 8.55
CA TYR A 109 -1.47 16.39 9.12
C TYR A 109 -1.31 15.22 8.15
N ALA A 110 -0.65 14.16 8.63
CA ALA A 110 -0.58 12.90 7.92
C ALA A 110 -2.00 12.39 7.62
N SER A 111 -2.23 11.98 6.37
CA SER A 111 -3.46 11.33 5.98
C SER A 111 -3.64 10.00 6.73
N VAL A 112 -4.89 9.54 6.84
CA VAL A 112 -5.20 8.23 7.47
C VAL A 112 -4.36 7.11 6.85
N GLN A 113 -4.17 7.14 5.53
CA GLN A 113 -3.38 6.15 4.84
C GLN A 113 -1.89 6.20 5.22
N GLU A 114 -1.30 7.40 5.34
CA GLU A 114 0.09 7.56 5.77
C GLU A 114 0.29 7.10 7.22
N ILE A 115 -0.67 7.36 8.09
CA ILE A 115 -0.64 6.89 9.49
C ILE A 115 -0.65 5.35 9.53
N VAL A 116 -1.55 4.71 8.78
CA VAL A 116 -1.63 3.24 8.71
C VAL A 116 -0.36 2.65 8.09
N GLN A 117 0.16 3.25 7.02
CA GLN A 117 1.40 2.80 6.37
C GLN A 117 2.59 2.90 7.33
N ALA A 118 2.74 3.99 8.07
CA ALA A 118 3.78 4.13 9.09
C ALA A 118 3.68 3.05 10.18
N GLY A 119 2.45 2.68 10.57
CA GLY A 119 2.19 1.56 11.48
C GLY A 119 2.65 0.21 10.92
N LEU A 120 2.32 -0.08 9.67
CA LEU A 120 2.73 -1.31 8.98
C LEU A 120 4.26 -1.38 8.79
N ASP A 121 4.90 -0.26 8.46
CA ASP A 121 6.36 -0.18 8.30
C ASP A 121 7.07 -0.48 9.64
N ALA A 122 6.54 0.01 10.76
CA ALA A 122 7.06 -0.31 12.09
C ALA A 122 6.93 -1.81 12.41
N ILE A 123 5.84 -2.45 11.99
CA ILE A 123 5.65 -3.90 12.13
C ILE A 123 6.73 -4.65 11.33
N TRP A 124 6.98 -4.24 10.08
CA TRP A 124 8.00 -4.83 9.23
C TRP A 124 9.41 -4.77 9.86
N VAL A 125 9.79 -3.62 10.39
CA VAL A 125 11.07 -3.45 11.11
C VAL A 125 11.16 -4.43 12.29
N LYS A 126 10.06 -4.62 13.02
CA LYS A 126 10.03 -5.54 14.16
C LYS A 126 10.14 -7.01 13.75
N ILE A 127 9.48 -7.40 12.66
CA ILE A 127 9.52 -8.77 12.15
C ILE A 127 10.93 -9.11 11.67
N ARG A 128 11.55 -8.21 10.89
CA ARG A 128 12.92 -8.39 10.38
C ARG A 128 13.93 -8.54 11.52
N SER A 129 13.90 -7.61 12.49
CA SER A 129 14.81 -7.64 13.64
C SER A 129 14.61 -8.85 14.56
N LYS A 130 13.41 -9.44 14.64
CA LYS A 130 13.19 -10.72 15.33
C LYS A 130 13.78 -11.87 14.54
N ASN A 131 13.57 -11.90 13.22
CA ASN A 131 14.09 -12.95 12.36
C ASN A 131 15.62 -13.01 12.40
N ASP A 132 16.30 -11.86 12.29
CA ASP A 132 17.78 -11.81 12.31
C ASP A 132 18.35 -12.33 13.64
N ARG A 133 17.68 -12.01 14.77
CA ARG A 133 18.06 -12.55 16.10
C ARG A 133 17.84 -14.06 16.19
N ASN A 134 16.77 -14.58 15.62
CA ASN A 134 16.47 -16.01 15.62
C ASN A 134 17.48 -16.79 14.77
N VAL A 135 17.82 -16.27 13.58
CA VAL A 135 18.85 -16.84 12.71
C VAL A 135 20.20 -16.89 13.42
N GLY A 136 20.60 -15.80 14.10
CA GLY A 136 21.84 -15.78 14.89
C GLY A 136 21.87 -16.82 16.02
N ARG A 137 20.74 -17.02 16.72
CA ARG A 137 20.63 -18.05 17.77
C ARG A 137 20.75 -19.47 17.22
N GLU A 138 20.09 -19.75 16.10
CA GLU A 138 20.15 -21.08 15.47
C GLU A 138 21.55 -21.41 14.94
N GLN A 139 22.21 -20.45 14.30
CA GLN A 139 23.58 -20.63 13.83
C GLN A 139 24.56 -20.85 14.99
N GLY A 140 24.43 -20.09 16.08
CA GLY A 140 25.23 -20.28 17.29
C GLY A 140 24.95 -21.61 18.01
N CYS A 141 23.75 -22.15 17.91
CA CYS A 141 23.41 -23.47 18.45
C CYS A 141 23.96 -24.61 17.56
N LYS A 142 23.89 -24.48 16.23
CA LYS A 142 24.47 -25.43 15.28
C LYS A 142 26.00 -25.44 15.33
N ALA A 143 26.64 -24.29 15.52
CA ALA A 143 28.09 -24.18 15.69
C ALA A 143 28.56 -24.91 16.95
N ARG A 144 27.87 -24.74 18.08
CA ARG A 144 28.16 -25.49 19.32
C ARG A 144 28.01 -27.00 19.16
N ARG A 145 26.90 -27.46 18.58
CA ARG A 145 26.68 -28.91 18.31
C ARG A 145 27.69 -29.54 17.34
N ARG A 146 28.36 -28.75 16.51
CA ARG A 146 29.46 -29.21 15.63
C ARG A 146 30.81 -29.22 16.32
N ALA A 147 30.99 -28.44 17.38
CA ALA A 147 32.21 -28.44 18.19
C ALA A 147 32.21 -29.58 19.23
N ASP A 148 31.03 -30.06 19.64
CA ASP A 148 30.85 -31.19 20.57
C ASP A 148 30.87 -32.58 19.88
N LYS A 149 31.18 -32.65 18.58
CA LYS A 149 31.31 -33.88 17.78
C LYS A 149 32.73 -34.03 17.27
#